data_AF-A0A3E1PA38-F1
#
_entry.id   AF-A0A3E1PA38-F1
#
_cell.length_a   1.000
_cell.length_b   1.000
_cell.length_c   1.000
_cell.angle_alpha   90.00
_cell.angle_beta   90.00
_cell.angle_gamma   90.00
#
_symmetry.space_group_name_H-M   'P 1'
#
loop_
_entity.id
_entity.type
_entity.pdbx_description
1 polymer ?
#
loop_
_entity_poly.entity_id
_entity_poly.type
_entity_poly.pdbx_seq_one_letter_code
_entity_poly.pdbx_strand_id
1 'polypeptide(L)'
;MFVTNTDGQSRLTVDKVYSAYLQNSGTIIEQGQIKGYFYLYQSDKIDRRTNEYTLQIVDENLNKVQDIKFEDTKKLSLLESAYNGSSLAFLFKNEEEKMLQMKVYDLDGKLKFTYSRPYSKKTDGLMAQYETMHTDEGMNQSVFNLGDKGYITVLPLRDGRDQTYEVDMYSSDKKKQWTYIPDGDDQKFAMAEYLGTTDSLVILEVIRKNRRMSGSGTAHLVGINPMTKKKVFDIDDEKDKWTFVPSSVLPVAGTGKFIAMGNYFDKDANIAKDASKGLAIYEIDNSGKILNKTYNSWAVDIAKHLPMNTKGKIDNIGYLYIHKMIPTANGKLFIVGEGYKKQASAGGIALTALGAMAGGVQNQGVTKVVVTDLVVMEFDGTYKIRDAKVYDKTNNTVVGGPMSDYTSQHTLAMYIKMVGSFDYQFTTGNPDENNFVICYSDWVKSSDYKGETFNSIRYNGTKFTQDKIELKSKASRMKVLPAKAGSVMVIEYFKKDKKLEFRLEKLG
;
A
#
# COMPACT_ATOMS: atom_id res chain seq x y z
N MET A 1 44.75 24.83 -2.27
CA MET A 1 44.40 23.62 -3.03
C MET A 1 43.39 22.87 -2.19
N PHE A 2 42.10 23.08 -2.46
CA PHE A 2 41.02 22.53 -1.66
C PHE A 2 40.77 21.09 -2.10
N VAL A 3 40.98 20.14 -1.19
CA VAL A 3 40.59 18.75 -1.37
C VAL A 3 39.07 18.70 -1.27
N THR A 4 38.41 18.56 -2.41
CA THR A 4 37.01 18.11 -2.47
C THR A 4 37.00 16.64 -2.06
N ASN A 5 36.62 16.34 -0.82
CA ASN A 5 36.12 15.02 -0.47
C ASN A 5 34.82 14.82 -1.25
N THR A 6 34.89 14.04 -2.33
CA THR A 6 33.73 13.34 -2.86
C THR A 6 33.31 12.32 -1.80
N ASP A 7 32.30 12.66 -0.98
CA ASP A 7 31.68 11.70 -0.06
C ASP A 7 31.22 10.49 -0.88
N GLY A 8 31.92 9.37 -0.65
CA GLY A 8 31.69 8.11 -1.33
C GLY A 8 30.27 7.62 -1.13
N GLN A 9 29.70 7.08 -2.19
CA GLN A 9 28.42 6.42 -2.16
C GLN A 9 28.48 5.23 -1.19
N SER A 10 27.78 5.30 -0.06
CA SER A 10 27.71 4.17 0.87
C SER A 10 27.08 2.98 0.16
N ARG A 11 27.77 1.82 0.20
CA ARG A 11 27.33 0.57 -0.40
C ARG A 11 27.55 -0.59 0.56
N LEU A 12 26.59 -1.50 0.61
CA LEU A 12 26.69 -2.77 1.32
C LEU A 12 26.42 -3.93 0.35
N THR A 13 27.19 -5.01 0.47
CA THR A 13 26.95 -6.26 -0.26
C THR A 13 26.79 -7.40 0.73
N VAL A 14 25.76 -8.22 0.52
CA VAL A 14 25.48 -9.41 1.33
C VAL A 14 25.50 -10.61 0.40
N ASP A 15 26.45 -11.51 0.62
CA ASP A 15 26.56 -12.77 -0.11
C ASP A 15 25.74 -13.89 0.55
N LYS A 16 25.60 -15.02 -0.16
CA LYS A 16 24.85 -16.21 0.29
C LYS A 16 23.36 -15.95 0.52
N VAL A 17 22.75 -15.11 -0.31
CA VAL A 17 21.31 -14.83 -0.30
C VAL A 17 20.60 -15.75 -1.27
N TYR A 18 19.90 -16.78 -0.76
CA TYR A 18 19.19 -17.76 -1.60
C TYR A 18 17.79 -17.32 -2.01
N SER A 19 17.15 -16.51 -1.17
CA SER A 19 15.89 -15.82 -1.42
C SER A 19 15.83 -14.56 -0.55
N ALA A 20 15.16 -13.53 -1.03
CA ALA A 20 15.05 -12.24 -0.33
C ALA A 20 13.61 -11.73 -0.40
N TYR A 21 13.14 -11.17 0.71
CA TYR A 21 11.81 -10.58 0.84
C TYR A 21 11.92 -9.05 0.79
N LEU A 22 12.19 -8.51 -0.41
CA LEU A 22 12.42 -7.06 -0.57
C LEU A 22 11.19 -6.23 -0.14
N GLN A 23 9.98 -6.73 -0.35
CA GLN A 23 8.75 -6.09 0.11
C GLN A 23 8.77 -5.88 1.63
N ASN A 24 9.19 -6.91 2.36
CA ASN A 24 9.24 -6.96 3.81
C ASN A 24 10.57 -6.44 4.39
N SER A 25 11.24 -5.60 3.62
CA SER A 25 12.36 -4.79 4.07
C SER A 25 11.86 -3.38 4.29
N GLY A 26 12.31 -2.73 5.37
CA GLY A 26 11.75 -1.45 5.79
C GLY A 26 12.78 -0.53 6.43
N THR A 27 12.34 0.71 6.65
CA THR A 27 13.11 1.78 7.31
C THR A 27 12.86 1.76 8.81
N ILE A 28 13.91 1.96 9.60
CA ILE A 28 13.84 2.28 11.01
C ILE A 28 13.79 3.81 11.13
N ILE A 29 12.71 4.33 11.69
CA ILE A 29 12.44 5.77 11.80
C ILE A 29 12.38 6.17 13.27
N GLU A 30 13.06 7.24 13.63
CA GLU A 30 13.01 7.85 14.96
C GLU A 30 12.78 9.35 14.80
N GLN A 31 11.73 9.88 15.43
CA GLN A 31 11.37 11.31 15.35
C GLN A 31 11.29 11.85 13.92
N GLY A 32 10.73 11.05 13.00
CA GLY A 32 10.59 11.41 11.58
C GLY A 32 11.89 11.30 10.76
N GLN A 33 13.01 10.90 11.37
CA GLN A 33 14.28 10.69 10.70
C GLN A 33 14.59 9.20 10.52
N ILE A 34 15.14 8.83 9.38
CA ILE A 34 15.59 7.46 9.12
C ILE A 34 16.93 7.24 9.84
N LYS A 35 16.96 6.21 10.71
CA LYS A 35 18.11 5.78 11.51
C LYS A 35 18.70 4.45 11.05
N GLY A 36 18.08 3.82 10.07
CA GLY A 36 18.54 2.53 9.59
C GLY A 36 17.51 1.78 8.80
N TYR A 37 17.83 0.52 8.54
CA TYR A 37 17.01 -0.38 7.74
C TYR A 37 17.05 -1.79 8.33
N PHE A 38 16.02 -2.56 8.04
CA PHE A 38 15.97 -3.98 8.34
C PHE A 38 15.53 -4.76 7.10
N TYR A 39 16.05 -5.98 6.97
CA TYR A 39 15.67 -6.88 5.87
C TYR A 39 15.86 -8.34 6.26
N LEU A 40 14.92 -9.19 5.83
CA LEU A 40 14.95 -10.63 6.03
C LEU A 40 15.31 -11.34 4.73
N TYR A 41 16.23 -12.30 4.81
CA TYR A 41 16.59 -13.16 3.70
C TYR A 41 16.92 -14.58 4.14
N GLN A 42 16.83 -15.53 3.21
CA GLN A 42 17.31 -16.88 3.42
C GLN A 42 18.83 -16.93 3.21
N SER A 43 19.57 -17.17 4.28
CA SER A 43 21.04 -17.20 4.30
C SER A 43 21.61 -18.58 4.03
N ASP A 44 20.87 -19.66 4.29
CA ASP A 44 21.33 -21.02 3.99
C ASP A 44 20.20 -22.05 3.75
N LYS A 45 20.59 -23.21 3.22
CA LYS A 45 19.78 -24.42 3.08
C LYS A 45 20.45 -25.53 3.89
N ILE A 46 20.13 -25.59 5.19
CA ILE A 46 20.73 -26.54 6.14
C ILE A 46 20.49 -27.99 5.68
N ASP A 47 19.25 -28.33 5.33
CA ASP A 47 18.91 -29.64 4.80
C ASP A 47 17.68 -29.60 3.85
N ARG A 48 17.08 -30.76 3.55
CA ARG A 48 15.92 -30.87 2.63
C ARG A 48 14.60 -30.34 3.20
N ARG A 49 14.54 -30.03 4.49
CA ARG A 49 13.37 -29.57 5.25
C ARG A 49 13.64 -28.25 5.97
N THR A 50 14.88 -27.91 6.27
CA THR A 50 15.26 -26.77 7.11
C THR A 50 16.06 -25.73 6.32
N ASN A 51 15.69 -24.46 6.46
CA ASN A 51 16.43 -23.30 5.94
C ASN A 51 16.97 -22.46 7.11
N GLU A 52 18.08 -21.76 6.90
CA GLU A 52 18.52 -20.67 7.78
C GLU A 52 18.03 -19.34 7.20
N TYR A 53 17.48 -18.49 8.06
CA TYR A 53 17.08 -17.12 7.75
C TYR A 53 17.92 -16.13 8.57
N THR A 54 18.25 -15.00 7.97
CA THR A 54 18.93 -13.88 8.63
C THR A 54 18.04 -12.64 8.55
N LEU A 55 17.72 -12.05 9.70
CA LEU A 55 17.28 -10.66 9.81
C LEU A 55 18.51 -9.80 10.04
N GLN A 56 18.78 -8.88 9.13
CA GLN A 56 19.89 -7.95 9.24
C GLN A 56 19.38 -6.53 9.48
N ILE A 57 20.02 -5.85 10.44
CA ILE A 57 19.79 -4.46 10.80
C ILE A 57 21.05 -3.67 10.47
N VAL A 58 20.86 -2.54 9.80
CA VAL A 58 21.94 -1.62 9.40
C VAL A 58 21.57 -0.19 9.77
N ASP A 59 22.56 0.68 9.96
CA ASP A 59 22.34 2.10 10.23
C ASP A 59 21.95 2.88 8.95
N GLU A 60 21.68 4.18 9.08
CA GLU A 60 21.27 5.02 7.96
C GLU A 60 22.34 5.17 6.86
N ASN A 61 23.59 4.78 7.15
CA ASN A 61 24.73 4.79 6.23
C ASN A 61 25.09 3.38 5.73
N LEU A 62 24.22 2.39 5.97
CA LEU A 62 24.37 0.98 5.58
C LEU A 62 25.49 0.23 6.32
N ASN A 63 25.98 0.77 7.44
CA ASN A 63 26.88 0.00 8.30
C ASN A 63 26.09 -1.05 9.05
N LYS A 64 26.64 -2.26 9.11
CA LYS A 64 26.03 -3.37 9.83
C LYS A 64 25.93 -3.07 11.33
N VAL A 65 24.73 -3.20 11.87
CA VAL A 65 24.46 -3.04 13.31
C VAL A 65 24.29 -4.40 13.96
N GLN A 66 23.41 -5.25 13.41
CA GLN A 66 23.08 -6.53 14.02
C GLN A 66 22.61 -7.56 12.99
N ASP A 67 22.93 -8.84 13.24
CA ASP A 67 22.35 -9.98 12.53
C ASP A 67 21.67 -10.94 13.52
N ILE A 68 20.48 -11.39 13.14
CA ILE A 68 19.73 -12.39 13.89
C ILE A 68 19.49 -13.57 12.96
N LYS A 69 20.05 -14.72 13.35
CA LYS A 69 19.89 -15.96 12.61
C LYS A 69 18.90 -16.88 13.31
N PHE A 70 18.06 -17.53 12.51
CA PHE A 70 17.20 -18.60 13.00
C PHE A 70 16.97 -19.65 11.92
N GLU A 71 16.75 -20.88 12.36
CA GLU A 71 16.41 -22.00 11.49
C GLU A 71 14.91 -22.28 11.56
N ASP A 72 14.32 -22.63 10.42
CA ASP A 72 12.91 -22.97 10.35
C ASP A 72 12.61 -23.86 9.13
N THR A 73 11.38 -24.37 9.04
CA THR A 73 10.96 -25.20 7.90
C THR A 73 11.09 -24.43 6.58
N LYS A 74 11.38 -25.15 5.50
CA LYS A 74 11.37 -24.60 4.13
C LYS A 74 9.98 -24.17 3.66
N LYS A 75 8.93 -24.56 4.40
CA LYS A 75 7.53 -24.20 4.17
C LYS A 75 7.11 -22.96 4.98
N LEU A 76 8.08 -22.23 5.51
CA LEU A 76 7.86 -20.93 6.12
C LEU A 76 7.86 -19.87 5.03
N SER A 77 6.80 -19.07 4.96
CA SER A 77 6.75 -17.87 4.14
C SER A 77 6.56 -16.65 5.04
N LEU A 78 7.30 -15.58 4.75
CA LEU A 78 7.05 -14.28 5.36
C LEU A 78 5.89 -13.61 4.62
N LEU A 79 4.79 -13.36 5.33
CA LEU A 79 3.65 -12.66 4.77
C LEU A 79 3.90 -11.15 4.77
N GLU A 80 4.35 -10.60 5.89
CA GLU A 80 4.49 -9.15 6.05
C GLU A 80 5.44 -8.81 7.20
N SER A 81 6.01 -7.61 7.16
CA SER A 81 6.79 -7.04 8.27
C SER A 81 6.36 -5.63 8.63
N ALA A 82 6.61 -5.21 9.87
CA ALA A 82 6.37 -3.83 10.29
C ALA A 82 7.36 -3.38 11.37
N TYR A 83 7.63 -2.08 11.39
CA TYR A 83 8.34 -1.39 12.46
C TYR A 83 7.39 -0.43 13.16
N ASN A 84 7.38 -0.44 14.49
CA ASN A 84 6.44 0.37 15.28
C ASN A 84 7.03 1.55 16.05
N GLY A 85 8.31 1.88 15.82
CA GLY A 85 9.01 2.90 16.58
C GLY A 85 9.92 2.35 17.69
N SER A 86 9.73 1.09 18.10
CA SER A 86 10.49 0.48 19.21
C SER A 86 10.87 -0.99 18.99
N SER A 87 10.23 -1.66 18.03
CA SER A 87 10.42 -3.07 17.75
C SER A 87 10.16 -3.35 16.27
N LEU A 88 10.54 -4.55 15.83
CA LEU A 88 10.28 -5.10 14.51
C LEU A 88 9.37 -6.32 14.64
N ALA A 89 8.38 -6.46 13.78
CA ALA A 89 7.48 -7.59 13.73
C ALA A 89 7.50 -8.26 12.36
N PHE A 90 7.43 -9.59 12.38
CA PHE A 90 7.42 -10.44 11.18
C PHE A 90 6.31 -11.47 11.33
N LEU A 91 5.33 -11.40 10.42
CA LEU A 91 4.23 -12.35 10.35
C LEU A 91 4.60 -13.46 9.37
N PHE A 92 4.83 -14.65 9.90
CA PHE A 92 5.12 -15.84 9.12
C PHE A 92 3.90 -16.74 8.99
N LYS A 93 3.79 -17.40 7.85
CA LYS A 93 2.88 -18.52 7.63
C LYS A 93 3.71 -19.79 7.54
N ASN A 94 3.40 -20.74 8.42
CA ASN A 94 3.96 -22.08 8.40
C ASN A 94 2.93 -23.04 7.80
N GLU A 95 3.14 -23.43 6.54
CA GLU A 95 2.20 -24.31 5.81
C GLU A 95 2.21 -25.75 6.32
N GLU A 96 3.31 -26.18 6.96
CA GLU A 96 3.44 -27.53 7.51
C GLU A 96 2.58 -27.69 8.77
N GLU A 97 2.69 -26.74 9.68
CA GLU A 97 1.98 -26.73 10.97
C GLU A 97 0.59 -26.08 10.88
N LYS A 98 0.29 -25.38 9.78
CA LYS A 98 -0.91 -24.53 9.61
C LYS A 98 -1.04 -23.46 10.69
N MET A 99 0.07 -22.78 10.95
CA MET A 99 0.18 -21.74 11.96
C MET A 99 0.57 -20.41 11.33
N LEU A 100 -0.09 -19.33 11.76
CA LEU A 100 0.43 -17.97 11.62
C LEU A 100 1.27 -17.67 12.87
N GLN A 101 2.48 -17.16 12.66
CA GLN A 101 3.42 -16.85 13.72
C GLN A 101 3.92 -15.42 13.59
N MET A 102 3.58 -14.57 14.56
CA MET A 102 4.14 -13.22 14.67
C MET A 102 5.36 -13.28 15.59
N LYS A 103 6.55 -13.02 15.04
CA LYS A 103 7.80 -12.89 15.82
C LYS A 103 8.11 -11.40 15.98
N VAL A 104 8.26 -10.93 17.22
CA VAL A 104 8.56 -9.53 17.57
C VAL A 104 9.95 -9.43 18.17
N TYR A 105 10.82 -8.63 17.56
CA TYR A 105 12.20 -8.38 17.98
C TYR A 105 12.36 -6.93 18.45
N ASP A 106 13.18 -6.67 19.45
CA ASP A 106 13.67 -5.30 19.69
C ASP A 106 14.76 -4.92 18.67
N LEU A 107 15.22 -3.66 18.75
CA LEU A 107 16.23 -3.13 17.84
C LEU A 107 17.65 -3.69 18.10
N ASP A 108 17.89 -4.29 19.27
CA ASP A 108 19.11 -5.06 19.57
C ASP A 108 19.07 -6.47 18.97
N GLY A 109 17.95 -6.82 18.34
CA GLY A 109 17.72 -8.10 17.69
C GLY A 109 17.37 -9.25 18.64
N LYS A 110 16.99 -8.94 19.88
CA LYS A 110 16.49 -9.95 20.81
C LYS A 110 15.01 -10.21 20.52
N LEU A 111 14.65 -11.48 20.38
CA LEU A 111 13.27 -11.92 20.27
C LEU A 111 12.53 -11.62 21.59
N LYS A 112 11.57 -10.69 21.53
CA LYS A 112 10.70 -10.35 22.67
C LYS A 112 9.60 -11.39 22.81
N PHE A 113 8.83 -11.59 21.74
CA PHE A 113 7.63 -12.42 21.77
C PHE A 113 7.47 -13.22 20.47
N THR A 114 6.96 -14.43 20.62
CA THR A 114 6.33 -15.20 19.53
C THR A 114 4.87 -15.39 19.88
N TYR A 115 4.00 -14.97 18.97
CA TYR A 115 2.57 -15.24 19.01
C TYR A 115 2.24 -16.23 17.91
N SER A 116 1.48 -17.27 18.25
CA SER A 116 1.13 -18.32 17.30
C SER A 116 -0.37 -18.55 17.33
N ARG A 117 -0.99 -18.65 16.15
CA ARG A 117 -2.39 -19.03 16.03
C ARG A 117 -2.61 -20.00 14.87
N PRO A 118 -3.48 -21.01 15.04
CA PRO A 118 -3.82 -21.92 13.95
C PRO A 118 -4.71 -21.22 12.93
N TYR A 119 -4.67 -21.67 11.68
CA TYR A 119 -5.62 -21.29 10.64
C TYR A 119 -6.26 -22.52 10.00
N SER A 120 -7.49 -22.35 9.49
CA SER A 120 -8.22 -23.43 8.84
C SER A 120 -7.76 -23.62 7.39
N LYS A 121 -7.95 -24.82 6.82
CA LYS A 121 -7.69 -25.06 5.38
C LYS A 121 -8.50 -24.13 4.45
N LYS A 122 -9.68 -23.71 4.89
CA LYS A 122 -10.54 -22.78 4.13
C LYS A 122 -9.97 -21.36 4.16
N THR A 123 -9.49 -20.93 5.32
CA THR A 123 -8.77 -19.66 5.51
C THR A 123 -7.48 -19.67 4.71
N ASP A 124 -6.73 -20.77 4.74
CA ASP A 124 -5.51 -20.96 3.94
C ASP A 124 -5.75 -20.76 2.45
N GLY A 125 -6.80 -21.39 1.90
CA GLY A 125 -7.16 -21.20 0.49
C GLY A 125 -7.60 -19.78 0.15
N LEU A 126 -8.10 -19.01 1.12
CA LEU A 126 -8.43 -17.60 0.95
C LEU A 126 -7.18 -16.72 1.04
N MET A 127 -6.31 -16.94 2.03
CA MET A 127 -5.02 -16.27 2.15
C MET A 127 -4.14 -16.54 0.93
N ALA A 128 -4.08 -17.76 0.43
CA ALA A 128 -3.34 -18.09 -0.80
C ALA A 128 -3.88 -17.34 -2.03
N GLN A 129 -5.20 -17.09 -2.12
CA GLN A 129 -5.75 -16.23 -3.18
C GLN A 129 -5.27 -14.79 -3.04
N TYR A 130 -5.20 -14.28 -1.82
CA TYR A 130 -4.60 -12.99 -1.53
C TYR A 130 -3.11 -13.02 -1.91
N GLU A 131 -2.29 -13.88 -1.28
CA GLU A 131 -0.85 -14.04 -1.53
C GLU A 131 -0.48 -14.15 -3.03
N THR A 132 -1.21 -14.95 -3.81
CA THR A 132 -0.94 -15.11 -5.26
C THR A 132 -1.26 -13.87 -6.09
N MET A 133 -2.07 -12.95 -5.57
CA MET A 133 -2.35 -11.67 -6.22
C MET A 133 -1.32 -10.61 -5.84
N HIS A 134 -0.66 -10.72 -4.68
CA HIS A 134 0.38 -9.77 -4.29
C HIS A 134 1.68 -10.03 -5.07
N THR A 135 2.25 -8.97 -5.64
CA THR A 135 3.60 -9.01 -6.17
C THR A 135 4.57 -8.45 -5.12
N ASP A 136 5.88 -8.70 -5.25
CA ASP A 136 6.90 -8.26 -4.28
C ASP A 136 7.08 -6.71 -4.21
N GLU A 137 6.15 -5.94 -4.77
CA GLU A 137 6.16 -4.48 -4.87
C GLU A 137 4.96 -3.93 -4.07
N GLY A 138 5.19 -3.05 -3.09
CA GLY A 138 4.09 -2.32 -2.42
C GLY A 138 4.23 -2.03 -0.93
N MET A 139 3.17 -1.39 -0.41
CA MET A 139 2.89 -0.99 0.98
C MET A 139 2.55 -2.20 1.87
N ASN A 140 2.61 -2.02 3.19
CA ASN A 140 2.08 -3.01 4.15
C ASN A 140 0.62 -3.32 3.86
N GLN A 141 0.27 -4.59 3.69
CA GLN A 141 -1.09 -5.02 3.35
C GLN A 141 -1.73 -5.88 4.43
N SER A 142 -0.92 -6.49 5.30
CA SER A 142 -1.43 -7.42 6.33
C SER A 142 -1.04 -7.08 7.75
N VAL A 143 0.07 -6.37 7.98
CA VAL A 143 0.58 -6.02 9.33
C VAL A 143 0.79 -4.51 9.40
N PHE A 144 0.14 -3.88 10.37
CA PHE A 144 0.11 -2.44 10.53
C PHE A 144 0.64 -2.03 11.90
N ASN A 145 1.37 -0.93 11.93
CA ASN A 145 1.93 -0.33 13.13
C ASN A 145 0.80 0.26 14.01
N LEU A 146 0.80 -0.03 15.31
CA LEU A 146 -0.10 0.56 16.32
C LEU A 146 0.68 1.40 17.36
N GLY A 147 1.68 2.14 16.92
CA GLY A 147 2.65 2.85 17.76
C GLY A 147 3.37 1.93 18.74
N ASP A 148 3.70 2.47 19.90
CA ASP A 148 4.34 1.77 21.02
C ASP A 148 3.51 0.60 21.58
N LYS A 149 2.22 0.50 21.25
CA LYS A 149 1.30 -0.53 21.74
C LYS A 149 1.53 -1.88 21.08
N GLY A 150 2.00 -1.90 19.83
CA GLY A 150 2.27 -3.12 19.08
C GLY A 150 1.84 -3.04 17.62
N TYR A 151 1.20 -4.12 17.16
CA TYR A 151 0.86 -4.34 15.76
C TYR A 151 -0.57 -4.83 15.62
N ILE A 152 -1.16 -4.57 14.46
CA ILE A 152 -2.46 -5.09 14.07
C ILE A 152 -2.32 -5.87 12.77
N THR A 153 -3.02 -6.98 12.64
CA THR A 153 -3.27 -7.62 11.35
C THR A 153 -4.71 -7.46 10.93
N VAL A 154 -4.95 -7.39 9.63
CA VAL A 154 -6.29 -7.48 9.03
C VAL A 154 -6.22 -8.59 8.00
N LEU A 155 -6.88 -9.71 8.27
CA LEU A 155 -6.77 -10.90 7.44
C LEU A 155 -8.15 -11.41 7.02
N PRO A 156 -8.27 -11.97 5.81
CA PRO A 156 -9.53 -12.54 5.36
C PRO A 156 -9.79 -13.85 6.10
N LEU A 157 -10.99 -14.01 6.64
CA LEU A 157 -11.43 -15.18 7.38
C LEU A 157 -12.54 -15.90 6.62
N ARG A 158 -12.49 -17.24 6.59
CA ARG A 158 -13.56 -18.06 6.04
C ARG A 158 -14.13 -18.98 7.10
N ASP A 159 -15.32 -18.64 7.59
CA ASP A 159 -16.08 -19.48 8.51
C ASP A 159 -17.29 -20.11 7.80
N GLY A 160 -17.39 -21.44 7.84
CA GLY A 160 -18.46 -22.14 7.15
C GLY A 160 -18.55 -21.81 5.65
N ARG A 161 -19.65 -21.14 5.26
CA ARG A 161 -19.91 -20.62 3.90
C ARG A 161 -19.67 -19.11 3.77
N ASP A 162 -19.50 -18.44 4.90
CA ASP A 162 -19.37 -16.99 4.97
C ASP A 162 -17.91 -16.60 4.77
N GLN A 163 -17.69 -15.41 4.21
CA GLN A 163 -16.36 -14.82 4.09
C GLN A 163 -16.40 -13.51 4.85
N THR A 164 -15.51 -13.35 5.80
CA THR A 164 -15.41 -12.13 6.60
C THR A 164 -13.93 -11.77 6.75
N TYR A 165 -13.61 -10.93 7.72
CA TYR A 165 -12.26 -10.58 8.10
C TYR A 165 -12.08 -10.80 9.60
N GLU A 166 -10.82 -10.89 10.02
CA GLU A 166 -10.42 -10.88 11.41
C GLU A 166 -9.35 -9.81 11.61
N VAL A 167 -9.34 -9.24 12.80
CA VAL A 167 -8.36 -8.25 13.22
C VAL A 167 -7.63 -8.78 14.45
N ASP A 168 -6.35 -9.09 14.33
CA ASP A 168 -5.54 -9.50 15.49
C ASP A 168 -4.70 -8.33 15.97
N MET A 169 -4.54 -8.23 17.29
CA MET A 169 -3.57 -7.32 17.90
C MET A 169 -2.48 -8.12 18.59
N TYR A 170 -1.24 -7.70 18.35
CA TYR A 170 -0.03 -8.27 18.94
C TYR A 170 0.70 -7.17 19.68
N SER A 171 0.76 -7.24 21.01
CA SER A 171 1.47 -6.21 21.77
C SER A 171 3.00 -6.37 21.64
N SER A 172 3.71 -5.24 21.52
CA SER A 172 5.18 -5.18 21.52
C SER A 172 5.78 -4.97 22.91
N ASP A 173 4.98 -4.55 23.89
CA ASP A 173 5.45 -4.26 25.26
C ASP A 173 5.26 -5.47 26.19
N LYS A 174 4.04 -6.01 26.23
CA LYS A 174 3.68 -7.16 27.08
C LYS A 174 3.22 -8.32 26.20
N LYS A 175 3.44 -9.56 26.65
CA LYS A 175 2.93 -10.75 25.93
C LYS A 175 1.41 -10.83 26.00
N LYS A 176 0.73 -10.05 25.16
CA LYS A 176 -0.73 -9.95 25.07
C LYS A 176 -1.15 -9.94 23.61
N GLN A 177 -2.17 -10.73 23.32
CA GLN A 177 -2.83 -10.76 22.02
C GLN A 177 -4.35 -10.86 22.19
N TRP A 178 -5.08 -10.42 21.18
CA TRP A 178 -6.51 -10.66 21.05
C TRP A 178 -6.90 -10.62 19.57
N THR A 179 -8.06 -11.22 19.28
CA THR A 179 -8.65 -11.24 17.94
C THR A 179 -10.05 -10.64 18.03
N TYR A 180 -10.37 -9.78 17.07
CA TYR A 180 -11.72 -9.32 16.80
C TYR A 180 -12.21 -9.98 15.53
N ILE A 181 -13.35 -10.63 15.61
CA ILE A 181 -14.12 -11.11 14.46
C ILE A 181 -15.44 -10.35 14.54
N PRO A 182 -15.90 -9.72 13.44
CA PRO A 182 -17.17 -9.02 13.45
C PRO A 182 -18.31 -10.01 13.73
N ASP A 183 -19.07 -9.74 14.78
CA ASP A 183 -20.28 -10.47 15.13
C ASP A 183 -21.52 -9.81 14.50
N GLY A 184 -22.49 -10.61 14.06
CA GLY A 184 -23.83 -10.14 13.73
C GLY A 184 -23.98 -9.40 12.40
N ASP A 185 -23.03 -9.52 11.48
CA ASP A 185 -23.22 -9.04 10.10
C ASP A 185 -24.30 -9.94 9.43
N ASP A 186 -25.43 -9.33 9.07
CA ASP A 186 -26.53 -9.96 8.31
C ASP A 186 -26.10 -10.34 6.88
N GLN A 187 -24.98 -9.77 6.43
CA GLN A 187 -24.39 -9.99 5.11
C GLN A 187 -23.29 -11.07 5.15
N LYS A 188 -23.44 -12.08 4.29
CA LYS A 188 -22.57 -13.28 4.26
C LYS A 188 -21.12 -13.04 3.80
N PHE A 189 -20.84 -11.85 3.26
CA PHE A 189 -19.54 -11.51 2.68
C PHE A 189 -19.11 -10.13 3.16
N ALA A 190 -18.06 -10.06 3.95
CA ALA A 190 -17.41 -8.83 4.36
C ALA A 190 -15.91 -8.87 4.00
N MET A 191 -15.40 -7.76 3.50
CA MET A 191 -13.98 -7.55 3.23
C MET A 191 -13.56 -6.26 3.92
N ALA A 192 -12.48 -6.33 4.71
CA ALA A 192 -11.94 -5.17 5.37
C ALA A 192 -10.60 -4.76 4.76
N GLU A 193 -10.40 -3.47 4.62
CA GLU A 193 -9.12 -2.86 4.29
C GLU A 193 -8.73 -1.90 5.40
N TYR A 194 -7.46 -1.96 5.82
CA TYR A 194 -6.91 -1.01 6.78
C TYR A 194 -6.72 0.37 6.12
N LEU A 195 -7.27 1.41 6.74
CA LEU A 195 -7.11 2.80 6.27
C LEU A 195 -6.14 3.61 7.13
N GLY A 196 -5.99 3.27 8.41
CA GLY A 196 -5.13 4.01 9.33
C GLY A 196 -5.45 3.75 10.80
N THR A 197 -4.68 4.37 11.68
CA THR A 197 -4.87 4.34 13.13
C THR A 197 -4.78 5.73 13.73
N THR A 198 -5.60 6.00 14.75
CA THR A 198 -5.40 7.13 15.66
C THR A 198 -4.78 6.62 16.97
N ASP A 199 -4.56 7.52 17.93
CA ASP A 199 -4.08 7.15 19.26
C ASP A 199 -4.99 6.12 19.97
N SER A 200 -6.26 6.01 19.57
CA SER A 200 -7.24 5.13 20.23
C SER A 200 -7.97 4.16 19.31
N LEU A 201 -7.77 4.22 17.99
CA LEU A 201 -8.56 3.46 17.02
C LEU A 201 -7.71 2.82 15.93
N VAL A 202 -8.12 1.63 15.52
CA VAL A 202 -7.88 1.08 14.19
C VAL A 202 -9.07 1.44 13.32
N ILE A 203 -8.83 1.97 12.12
CA ILE A 203 -9.88 2.42 11.20
C ILE A 203 -9.80 1.61 9.92
N LEU A 204 -10.93 1.02 9.54
CA LEU A 204 -11.08 0.12 8.40
C LEU A 204 -12.14 0.64 7.43
N GLU A 205 -11.92 0.44 6.14
CA GLU A 205 -13.01 0.33 5.16
C GLU A 205 -13.56 -1.10 5.27
N VAL A 206 -14.88 -1.25 5.34
CA VAL A 206 -15.53 -2.55 5.29
C VAL A 206 -16.57 -2.55 4.19
N ILE A 207 -16.34 -3.37 3.17
CA ILE A 207 -17.32 -3.63 2.12
C ILE A 207 -18.13 -4.88 2.49
N ARG A 208 -19.44 -4.72 2.63
CA ARG A 208 -20.37 -5.82 2.94
C ARG A 208 -21.23 -6.16 1.71
N LYS A 209 -21.49 -7.47 1.50
CA LYS A 209 -22.34 -8.00 0.42
C LYS A 209 -23.17 -9.20 0.87
N ASN A 210 -24.41 -9.27 0.39
CA ASN A 210 -25.30 -10.41 0.61
C ASN A 210 -24.91 -11.68 -0.17
N ARG A 211 -24.21 -11.53 -1.32
CA ARG A 211 -23.73 -12.63 -2.16
C ARG A 211 -22.34 -12.31 -2.70
N ARG A 212 -21.45 -13.32 -2.77
CA ARG A 212 -20.06 -13.18 -3.26
C ARG A 212 -19.94 -12.45 -4.60
N MET A 213 -20.84 -12.76 -5.54
CA MET A 213 -20.85 -12.21 -6.90
C MET A 213 -21.80 -11.01 -7.06
N SER A 214 -22.36 -10.48 -5.96
CA SER A 214 -23.22 -9.31 -6.04
C SER A 214 -22.43 -8.08 -6.50
N GLY A 215 -23.02 -7.34 -7.43
CA GLY A 215 -22.55 -6.00 -7.78
C GLY A 215 -22.94 -4.97 -6.71
N SER A 216 -24.02 -5.19 -5.95
CA SER A 216 -24.40 -4.31 -4.85
C SER A 216 -23.71 -4.71 -3.55
N GLY A 217 -23.13 -3.72 -2.88
CA GLY A 217 -22.55 -3.82 -1.54
C GLY A 217 -22.58 -2.45 -0.87
N THR A 218 -22.48 -2.43 0.45
CA THR A 218 -22.40 -1.19 1.23
C THR A 218 -20.98 -1.00 1.75
N ALA A 219 -20.49 0.24 1.68
CA ALA A 219 -19.19 0.62 2.20
C ALA A 219 -19.38 1.25 3.58
N HIS A 220 -18.58 0.81 4.53
CA HIS A 220 -18.63 1.26 5.93
C HIS A 220 -17.26 1.74 6.36
N LEU A 221 -17.25 2.77 7.20
CA LEU A 221 -16.06 3.19 7.94
C LEU A 221 -16.17 2.64 9.36
N VAL A 222 -15.33 1.66 9.70
CA VAL A 222 -15.40 0.94 10.96
C VAL A 222 -14.23 1.35 11.85
N GLY A 223 -14.54 1.75 13.09
CA GLY A 223 -13.56 2.10 14.10
C GLY A 223 -13.53 1.05 15.21
N ILE A 224 -12.37 0.46 15.46
CA ILE A 224 -12.16 -0.54 16.52
C ILE A 224 -11.18 0.05 17.53
N ASN A 225 -11.53 0.04 18.82
CA ASN A 225 -10.60 0.41 19.87
C ASN A 225 -9.74 -0.81 20.24
N PRO A 226 -8.43 -0.79 19.97
CA PRO A 226 -7.59 -1.95 20.17
C PRO A 226 -7.27 -2.24 21.64
N MET A 227 -7.58 -1.31 22.55
CA MET A 227 -7.38 -1.49 23.98
C MET A 227 -8.59 -2.12 24.65
N THR A 228 -9.79 -1.71 24.26
CA THR A 228 -11.05 -2.26 24.78
C THR A 228 -11.56 -3.47 23.99
N LYS A 229 -10.99 -3.72 22.80
CA LYS A 229 -11.34 -4.81 21.86
C LYS A 229 -12.75 -4.68 21.29
N LYS A 230 -13.32 -3.47 21.30
CA LYS A 230 -14.70 -3.22 20.89
C LYS A 230 -14.74 -2.34 19.65
N LYS A 231 -15.71 -2.64 18.77
CA LYS A 231 -16.17 -1.70 17.75
C LYS A 231 -16.72 -0.46 18.45
N VAL A 232 -16.20 0.71 18.09
CA VAL A 232 -16.62 2.01 18.61
C VAL A 232 -17.69 2.60 17.71
N PHE A 233 -17.49 2.53 16.40
CA PHE A 233 -18.45 2.99 15.41
C PHE A 233 -18.43 2.11 14.16
N ASP A 234 -19.53 2.18 13.43
CA ASP A 234 -19.78 1.56 12.13
C ASP A 234 -20.57 2.60 11.34
N ILE A 235 -19.85 3.44 10.59
CA ILE A 235 -20.46 4.58 9.90
C ILE A 235 -20.79 4.14 8.48
N ASP A 236 -22.07 4.23 8.15
CA ASP A 236 -22.61 4.04 6.81
C ASP A 236 -23.20 5.34 6.25
N ASP A 237 -23.85 5.22 5.10
CA ASP A 237 -24.50 6.30 4.40
C ASP A 237 -26.03 6.32 4.60
N GLU A 238 -26.61 5.51 5.49
CA GLU A 238 -28.07 5.30 5.57
C GLU A 238 -28.84 6.61 5.74
N LYS A 239 -28.31 7.52 6.55
CA LYS A 239 -28.91 8.83 6.88
C LYS A 239 -28.37 9.98 6.03
N ASP A 240 -27.53 9.69 5.05
CA ASP A 240 -26.88 10.69 4.22
C ASP A 240 -27.53 10.85 2.85
N LYS A 241 -27.33 12.03 2.28
CA LYS A 241 -27.73 12.35 0.90
C LYS A 241 -26.92 11.57 -0.15
N TRP A 242 -25.71 11.15 0.21
CA TRP A 242 -24.74 10.56 -0.71
C TRP A 242 -24.19 9.28 -0.13
N THR A 243 -23.93 8.30 -0.99
CA THR A 243 -23.16 7.12 -0.61
C THR A 243 -21.68 7.48 -0.55
N PHE A 244 -21.05 7.26 0.61
CA PHE A 244 -19.62 7.53 0.82
C PHE A 244 -18.84 6.21 0.85
N VAL A 245 -17.77 6.13 0.05
CA VAL A 245 -16.86 4.98 0.00
C VAL A 245 -15.49 5.45 0.48
N PRO A 246 -15.11 5.23 1.75
CA PRO A 246 -13.85 5.68 2.30
C PRO A 246 -12.68 4.95 1.64
N SER A 247 -11.56 5.65 1.44
CA SER A 247 -10.37 5.09 0.78
C SER A 247 -9.06 5.49 1.45
N SER A 248 -9.10 6.48 2.35
CA SER A 248 -7.91 6.96 3.06
C SER A 248 -8.30 7.63 4.37
N VAL A 249 -7.43 7.52 5.36
CA VAL A 249 -7.54 8.20 6.65
C VAL A 249 -6.26 8.97 6.96
N LEU A 250 -6.41 10.16 7.50
CA LEU A 250 -5.34 11.01 8.01
C LEU A 250 -5.65 11.38 9.48
N PRO A 251 -4.99 10.76 10.47
CA PRO A 251 -5.11 11.16 11.86
C PRO A 251 -4.65 12.61 12.05
N VAL A 252 -5.35 13.36 12.88
CA VAL A 252 -4.94 14.70 13.30
C VAL A 252 -4.36 14.59 14.71
N ALA A 253 -3.03 14.61 14.79
CA ALA A 253 -2.30 14.33 16.01
C ALA A 253 -2.72 15.25 17.17
N GLY A 254 -2.94 14.66 18.35
CA GLY A 254 -3.26 15.41 19.57
C GLY A 254 -4.66 16.03 19.65
N THR A 255 -5.50 15.92 18.61
CA THR A 255 -6.85 16.52 18.61
C THR A 255 -7.97 15.53 18.87
N GLY A 256 -7.67 14.22 18.88
CA GLY A 256 -8.70 13.17 18.96
C GLY A 256 -9.62 13.13 17.74
N LYS A 257 -9.13 13.61 16.59
CA LYS A 257 -9.85 13.66 15.31
C LYS A 257 -9.05 12.97 14.23
N PHE A 258 -9.74 12.65 13.14
CA PHE A 258 -9.12 12.22 11.89
C PHE A 258 -9.93 12.70 10.70
N ILE A 259 -9.27 12.79 9.56
CA ILE A 259 -9.88 13.08 8.28
C ILE A 259 -10.07 11.76 7.55
N ALA A 260 -11.30 11.46 7.13
CA ALA A 260 -11.60 10.37 6.24
C ALA A 260 -11.91 10.93 4.85
N MET A 261 -11.36 10.30 3.82
CA MET A 261 -11.56 10.72 2.45
C MET A 261 -11.93 9.54 1.56
N GLY A 262 -12.79 9.81 0.59
CA GLY A 262 -13.34 8.79 -0.27
C GLY A 262 -14.10 9.36 -1.44
N ASN A 263 -14.55 8.46 -2.31
CA ASN A 263 -15.49 8.81 -3.36
C ASN A 263 -16.89 8.99 -2.76
N TYR A 264 -17.68 9.90 -3.31
CA TYR A 264 -19.12 9.93 -3.04
C TYR A 264 -19.94 9.70 -4.31
N PHE A 265 -21.10 9.07 -4.15
CA PHE A 265 -22.01 8.69 -5.22
C PHE A 265 -23.43 9.20 -4.93
N ASP A 266 -24.29 9.17 -5.95
CA ASP A 266 -25.73 9.28 -5.72
C ASP A 266 -26.19 8.26 -4.66
N LYS A 267 -27.21 8.61 -3.87
CA LYS A 267 -27.76 7.67 -2.88
C LYS A 267 -28.21 6.39 -3.59
N ASP A 268 -27.93 5.25 -2.97
CA ASP A 268 -28.24 3.89 -3.47
C ASP A 268 -27.53 3.50 -4.77
N ALA A 269 -26.51 4.27 -5.19
CA ALA A 269 -25.70 3.92 -6.35
C ALA A 269 -25.03 2.55 -6.16
N ASN A 270 -24.95 1.80 -7.26
CA ASN A 270 -24.15 0.60 -7.30
C ASN A 270 -22.67 0.99 -7.34
N ILE A 271 -22.00 1.02 -6.20
CA ILE A 271 -20.59 1.41 -6.07
C ILE A 271 -19.62 0.56 -6.91
N ALA A 272 -20.07 -0.61 -7.39
CA ALA A 272 -19.33 -1.47 -8.31
C ALA A 272 -19.69 -1.25 -9.79
N LYS A 273 -20.48 -0.25 -10.16
CA LYS A 273 -20.85 0.00 -11.58
C LYS A 273 -20.98 1.47 -11.90
N ASP A 274 -21.57 2.22 -10.99
CA ASP A 274 -21.88 3.62 -11.19
C ASP A 274 -20.63 4.48 -10.98
N ALA A 275 -20.61 5.64 -11.65
CA ALA A 275 -19.52 6.59 -11.50
C ALA A 275 -19.71 7.43 -10.23
N SER A 276 -18.61 7.73 -9.53
CA SER A 276 -18.66 8.68 -8.41
C SER A 276 -18.94 10.10 -8.93
N LYS A 277 -19.47 10.95 -8.05
CA LYS A 277 -19.74 12.37 -8.32
C LYS A 277 -18.56 13.28 -7.97
N GLY A 278 -17.64 12.80 -7.14
CA GLY A 278 -16.51 13.57 -6.67
C GLY A 278 -15.79 12.91 -5.48
N LEU A 279 -14.94 13.70 -4.83
CA LEU A 279 -14.30 13.35 -3.57
C LEU A 279 -15.04 13.99 -2.40
N ALA A 280 -15.26 13.21 -1.35
CA ALA A 280 -15.75 13.68 -0.07
C ALA A 280 -14.62 13.61 0.96
N ILE A 281 -14.53 14.64 1.79
CA ILE A 281 -13.57 14.77 2.90
C ILE A 281 -14.40 15.03 4.15
N TYR A 282 -14.36 14.08 5.09
CA TYR A 282 -15.08 14.12 6.36
C TYR A 282 -14.09 14.34 7.50
N GLU A 283 -14.40 15.28 8.39
CA GLU A 283 -13.71 15.41 9.68
C GLU A 283 -14.53 14.65 10.72
N ILE A 284 -13.89 13.70 11.41
CA ILE A 284 -14.54 12.75 12.30
C ILE A 284 -13.77 12.72 13.63
N ASP A 285 -14.49 12.68 14.76
CA ASP A 285 -13.86 12.47 16.06
C ASP A 285 -13.69 10.98 16.39
N ASN A 286 -12.90 10.67 17.42
CA ASN A 286 -12.65 9.28 17.84
C ASN A 286 -13.91 8.54 18.37
N SER A 287 -15.06 9.20 18.52
CA SER A 287 -16.34 8.54 18.82
C SER A 287 -17.13 8.13 17.58
N GLY A 288 -16.69 8.55 16.38
CA GLY A 288 -17.39 8.34 15.12
C GLY A 288 -18.38 9.45 14.79
N LYS A 289 -18.40 10.55 15.54
CA LYS A 289 -19.25 11.69 15.20
C LYS A 289 -18.61 12.48 14.06
N ILE A 290 -19.37 12.65 12.98
CA ILE A 290 -18.95 13.47 11.85
C ILE A 290 -19.13 14.94 12.21
N LEU A 291 -18.04 15.69 12.22
CA LEU A 291 -17.98 17.10 12.57
C LEU A 291 -18.19 18.00 11.36
N ASN A 292 -17.65 17.60 10.21
CA ASN A 292 -17.77 18.32 8.95
C ASN A 292 -17.79 17.36 7.75
N LYS A 293 -18.46 17.76 6.67
CA LYS A 293 -18.48 17.06 5.38
C LYS A 293 -18.24 18.06 4.25
N THR A 294 -17.18 17.85 3.49
CA THR A 294 -16.86 18.67 2.32
C THR A 294 -16.87 17.81 1.07
N TYR A 295 -17.56 18.28 0.03
CA TYR A 295 -17.67 17.59 -1.25
C TYR A 295 -17.00 18.42 -2.34
N ASN A 296 -16.17 17.78 -3.15
CA ASN A 296 -15.53 18.36 -4.32
C ASN A 296 -15.97 17.55 -5.55
N SER A 297 -16.89 18.12 -6.33
CA SER A 297 -17.47 17.43 -7.48
C SER A 297 -16.47 17.32 -8.62
N TRP A 298 -16.43 16.15 -9.27
CA TRP A 298 -15.70 15.97 -10.53
C TRP A 298 -16.17 16.98 -11.58
N ALA A 299 -17.47 17.07 -11.82
CA ALA A 299 -18.04 17.85 -12.91
C ALA A 299 -18.01 19.38 -12.68
N VAL A 300 -17.86 19.84 -11.44
CA VAL A 300 -18.00 21.27 -11.09
C VAL A 300 -16.76 21.84 -10.44
N ASP A 301 -16.22 21.18 -9.42
CA ASP A 301 -15.11 21.73 -8.64
C ASP A 301 -13.77 21.34 -9.27
N ILE A 302 -13.57 20.04 -9.49
CA ILE A 302 -12.28 19.51 -9.95
C ILE A 302 -12.09 19.73 -11.45
N ALA A 303 -13.18 19.74 -12.24
CA ALA A 303 -13.15 20.09 -13.67
C ALA A 303 -12.63 21.52 -13.97
N LYS A 304 -12.59 22.41 -12.98
CA LYS A 304 -11.96 23.74 -13.12
C LYS A 304 -10.43 23.67 -13.21
N HIS A 305 -9.84 22.56 -12.75
CA HIS A 305 -8.40 22.39 -12.62
C HIS A 305 -7.86 21.24 -13.47
N LEU A 306 -8.71 20.27 -13.85
CA LEU A 306 -8.33 19.12 -14.67
C LEU A 306 -9.35 18.90 -15.81
N PRO A 307 -8.89 18.59 -17.04
CA PRO A 307 -9.79 18.28 -18.15
C PRO A 307 -10.44 16.92 -17.90
N MET A 308 -11.72 16.89 -17.53
CA MET A 308 -12.43 15.64 -17.23
C MET A 308 -13.88 15.64 -17.72
N ASN A 309 -14.43 14.44 -17.89
CA ASN A 309 -15.83 14.26 -18.23
C ASN A 309 -16.73 14.12 -17.00
N THR A 310 -18.05 14.11 -17.23
CA THR A 310 -19.07 14.03 -16.18
C THR A 310 -19.09 12.71 -15.39
N LYS A 311 -18.35 11.69 -15.84
CA LYS A 311 -18.19 10.41 -15.15
C LYS A 311 -16.91 10.35 -14.28
N GLY A 312 -16.26 11.49 -14.04
CA GLY A 312 -15.03 11.55 -13.25
C GLY A 312 -13.81 10.95 -13.92
N LYS A 313 -13.85 10.80 -15.27
CA LYS A 313 -12.71 10.35 -16.04
C LYS A 313 -11.96 11.57 -16.57
N ILE A 314 -10.71 11.71 -16.16
CA ILE A 314 -9.77 12.73 -16.63
C ILE A 314 -9.27 12.34 -18.02
N ASP A 315 -9.22 13.30 -18.93
CA ASP A 315 -8.75 13.09 -20.29
C ASP A 315 -7.32 12.58 -20.28
N ASN A 316 -7.06 11.54 -21.08
CA ASN A 316 -5.78 10.82 -21.17
C ASN A 316 -5.28 10.12 -19.89
N ILE A 317 -5.74 10.49 -18.70
CA ILE A 317 -5.34 9.89 -17.42
C ILE A 317 -6.28 8.75 -17.01
N GLY A 318 -7.60 8.95 -17.14
CA GLY A 318 -8.59 7.96 -16.69
C GLY A 318 -9.17 8.28 -15.32
N TYR A 319 -9.32 7.25 -14.49
CA TYR A 319 -9.82 7.38 -13.11
C TYR A 319 -8.66 7.56 -12.15
N LEU A 320 -8.89 8.22 -11.01
CA LEU A 320 -7.85 8.41 -10.00
C LEU A 320 -7.98 7.39 -8.88
N TYR A 321 -6.85 6.78 -8.52
CA TYR A 321 -6.66 6.12 -7.25
C TYR A 321 -5.89 7.07 -6.33
N ILE A 322 -6.27 7.16 -5.06
CA ILE A 322 -5.65 8.10 -4.13
C ILE A 322 -4.62 7.37 -3.26
N HIS A 323 -3.38 7.85 -3.28
CA HIS A 323 -2.25 7.26 -2.55
C HIS A 323 -1.97 7.91 -1.21
N LYS A 324 -2.07 9.25 -1.15
CA LYS A 324 -1.59 9.99 0.02
C LYS A 324 -2.32 11.30 0.23
N MET A 325 -2.62 11.58 1.50
CA MET A 325 -2.97 12.89 2.02
C MET A 325 -1.76 13.47 2.77
N ILE A 326 -1.40 14.73 2.47
CA ILE A 326 -0.24 15.43 3.02
C ILE A 326 -0.73 16.77 3.59
N PRO A 327 -1.02 16.85 4.90
CA PRO A 327 -1.32 18.12 5.53
C PRO A 327 -0.02 18.95 5.63
N THR A 328 -0.15 20.26 5.56
CA THR A 328 0.99 21.18 5.68
C THR A 328 0.71 22.24 6.72
N ALA A 329 1.75 22.83 7.31
CA ALA A 329 1.60 23.75 8.45
C ALA A 329 0.83 25.04 8.13
N ASN A 330 0.75 25.43 6.85
CA ASN A 330 -0.07 26.56 6.41
C ASN A 330 -1.58 26.23 6.28
N GLY A 331 -2.01 25.04 6.70
CA GLY A 331 -3.40 24.61 6.65
C GLY A 331 -3.86 24.10 5.28
N LYS A 332 -2.95 23.99 4.29
CA LYS A 332 -3.25 23.30 3.02
C LYS A 332 -3.19 21.79 3.20
N LEU A 333 -3.96 21.10 2.37
CA LEU A 333 -3.94 19.65 2.24
C LEU A 333 -3.60 19.30 0.79
N PHE A 334 -2.51 18.55 0.59
CA PHE A 334 -2.18 18.00 -0.72
C PHE A 334 -2.64 16.56 -0.83
N ILE A 335 -3.17 16.18 -1.98
CA ILE A 335 -3.55 14.81 -2.31
C ILE A 335 -2.73 14.34 -3.48
N VAL A 336 -2.09 13.18 -3.33
CA VAL A 336 -1.40 12.47 -4.40
C VAL A 336 -2.31 11.35 -4.90
N GLY A 337 -2.71 11.44 -6.17
CA GLY A 337 -3.43 10.39 -6.86
C GLY A 337 -2.68 9.91 -8.11
N GLU A 338 -3.04 8.72 -8.58
CA GLU A 338 -2.47 8.12 -9.78
C GLU A 338 -3.58 7.62 -10.70
N GLY A 339 -3.43 7.95 -11.99
CA GLY A 339 -4.42 7.62 -13.00
C GLY A 339 -4.38 6.15 -13.42
N TYR A 340 -5.54 5.57 -13.65
CA TYR A 340 -5.67 4.25 -14.27
C TYR A 340 -6.85 4.20 -15.25
N LYS A 341 -6.70 3.41 -16.32
CA LYS A 341 -7.77 3.22 -17.31
C LYS A 341 -7.68 1.88 -18.02
N LYS A 342 -8.80 1.47 -18.60
CA LYS A 342 -8.83 0.42 -19.62
C LYS A 342 -8.34 1.01 -20.95
N GLN A 343 -7.52 0.25 -21.67
CA GLN A 343 -6.99 0.57 -23.00
C GLN A 343 -7.15 -0.65 -23.91
N ALA A 344 -7.36 -0.44 -25.21
CA ALA A 344 -7.42 -1.54 -26.17
C ALA A 344 -6.11 -2.35 -26.21
N SER A 345 -6.22 -3.68 -26.24
CA SER A 345 -5.09 -4.61 -26.37
C SER A 345 -4.97 -5.07 -27.82
N ALA A 346 -4.00 -4.53 -28.57
CA ALA A 346 -3.79 -4.92 -29.98
C ALA A 346 -3.51 -6.43 -30.13
N GLY A 347 -2.72 -7.01 -29.20
CA GLY A 347 -2.47 -8.44 -29.16
C GLY A 347 -3.71 -9.27 -28.79
N GLY A 348 -4.52 -8.78 -27.84
CA GLY A 348 -5.79 -9.42 -27.46
C GLY A 348 -6.77 -9.43 -28.63
N ILE A 349 -6.91 -8.31 -29.33
CA ILE A 349 -7.76 -8.18 -30.53
C ILE A 349 -7.30 -9.14 -31.64
N ALA A 350 -5.99 -9.21 -31.93
CA ALA A 350 -5.44 -10.11 -32.94
C ALA A 350 -5.68 -11.59 -32.58
N LEU A 351 -5.47 -11.97 -31.32
CA LEU A 351 -5.69 -13.34 -30.84
C LEU A 351 -7.17 -13.73 -30.85
N THR A 352 -8.07 -12.83 -30.46
CA THR A 352 -9.52 -13.05 -30.56
C THR A 352 -9.96 -13.22 -32.01
N ALA A 353 -9.43 -12.41 -32.94
CA ALA A 353 -9.72 -12.53 -34.36
C ALA A 353 -9.22 -13.87 -34.94
N LEU A 354 -8.00 -14.29 -34.60
CA LEU A 354 -7.43 -15.57 -35.02
C LEU A 354 -8.20 -16.77 -34.43
N GLY A 355 -8.58 -16.70 -33.14
CA GLY A 355 -9.38 -17.73 -32.49
C GLY A 355 -10.77 -17.89 -33.12
N ALA A 356 -11.42 -16.78 -33.43
CA ALA A 356 -12.71 -16.76 -34.14
C ALA A 356 -12.61 -17.39 -35.54
N MET A 357 -11.51 -17.13 -36.28
CA MET A 357 -11.27 -17.77 -37.58
C MET A 357 -10.94 -19.26 -37.49
N ALA A 358 -10.37 -19.72 -36.37
CA ALA A 358 -10.08 -21.13 -36.12
C ALA A 358 -11.27 -21.93 -35.55
N GLY A 359 -12.47 -21.33 -35.49
CA GLY A 359 -13.68 -21.97 -34.94
C GLY A 359 -13.69 -22.09 -33.40
N GLY A 360 -12.75 -21.44 -32.71
CA GLY A 360 -12.63 -21.48 -31.25
C GLY A 360 -13.23 -20.24 -30.58
N VAL A 361 -14.08 -20.42 -29.58
CA VAL A 361 -14.51 -19.33 -28.68
C VAL A 361 -13.53 -19.23 -27.51
N GLN A 362 -12.34 -18.66 -27.74
CA GLN A 362 -11.44 -18.31 -26.64
C GLN A 362 -11.58 -16.83 -26.28
N ASN A 363 -12.00 -16.56 -25.05
CA ASN A 363 -12.15 -15.22 -24.49
C ASN A 363 -10.77 -14.70 -24.01
N GLN A 364 -9.93 -14.24 -24.95
CA GLN A 364 -8.56 -13.79 -24.68
C GLN A 364 -8.44 -12.35 -24.13
N GLY A 365 -9.56 -11.66 -23.89
CA GLY A 365 -9.61 -10.29 -23.39
C GLY A 365 -9.15 -9.25 -24.42
N VAL A 366 -10.03 -8.31 -24.79
CA VAL A 366 -9.70 -7.27 -25.80
C VAL A 366 -9.21 -5.97 -25.19
N THR A 367 -9.34 -5.80 -23.87
CA THR A 367 -8.77 -4.68 -23.14
C THR A 367 -7.60 -5.10 -22.25
N LYS A 368 -6.76 -4.13 -21.94
CA LYS A 368 -5.74 -4.19 -20.90
C LYS A 368 -5.95 -3.01 -19.96
N VAL A 369 -5.38 -3.10 -18.78
CA VAL A 369 -5.40 -2.02 -17.81
C VAL A 369 -4.03 -1.35 -17.81
N VAL A 370 -4.02 -0.03 -17.77
CA VAL A 370 -2.79 0.74 -17.66
C VAL A 370 -2.90 1.71 -16.49
N VAL A 371 -1.79 1.84 -15.77
CA VAL A 371 -1.51 2.96 -14.88
C VAL A 371 -0.88 4.07 -15.72
N THR A 372 -1.19 5.31 -15.39
CA THR A 372 -0.92 6.50 -16.20
C THR A 372 -0.22 7.58 -15.36
N ASP A 373 -0.61 8.85 -15.50
CA ASP A 373 0.05 9.99 -14.89
C ASP A 373 -0.27 10.13 -13.40
N LEU A 374 0.63 10.78 -12.68
CA LEU A 374 0.37 11.22 -11.31
C LEU A 374 -0.37 12.56 -11.32
N VAL A 375 -1.25 12.76 -10.34
CA VAL A 375 -1.97 14.00 -10.13
C VAL A 375 -1.78 14.44 -8.69
N VAL A 376 -1.31 15.68 -8.51
CA VAL A 376 -1.23 16.33 -7.21
C VAL A 376 -2.29 17.41 -7.14
N MET A 377 -3.24 17.26 -6.21
CA MET A 377 -4.31 18.22 -5.97
C MET A 377 -4.04 19.00 -4.68
N GLU A 378 -4.25 20.31 -4.71
CA GLU A 378 -4.13 21.21 -3.56
C GLU A 378 -5.53 21.58 -3.05
N PHE A 379 -5.75 21.46 -1.74
CA PHE A 379 -6.96 21.85 -1.04
C PHE A 379 -6.64 22.90 0.02
N ASP A 380 -7.59 23.80 0.25
CA ASP A 380 -7.50 24.78 1.34
C ASP A 380 -7.86 24.19 2.71
N GLY A 381 -7.77 25.00 3.77
CA GLY A 381 -8.14 24.62 5.14
C GLY A 381 -9.63 24.34 5.36
N THR A 382 -10.48 24.55 4.34
CA THR A 382 -11.90 24.12 4.34
C THR A 382 -12.12 22.87 3.49
N TYR A 383 -11.04 22.22 3.05
CA TYR A 383 -11.03 21.03 2.21
C TYR A 383 -11.66 21.24 0.82
N LYS A 384 -11.63 22.48 0.30
CA LYS A 384 -12.02 22.79 -1.07
C LYS A 384 -10.81 22.83 -1.98
N ILE A 385 -10.93 22.18 -3.14
CA ILE A 385 -9.85 22.16 -4.13
C ILE A 385 -9.52 23.59 -4.60
N ARG A 386 -8.22 23.85 -4.77
CA ARG A 386 -7.67 25.14 -5.22
C ARG A 386 -6.83 25.01 -6.47
N ASP A 387 -6.14 23.89 -6.62
CA ASP A 387 -5.32 23.62 -7.79
C ASP A 387 -5.16 22.12 -8.01
N ALA A 388 -4.77 21.74 -9.22
CA ALA A 388 -4.38 20.38 -9.55
C ALA A 388 -3.33 20.39 -10.66
N LYS A 389 -2.28 19.60 -10.47
CA LYS A 389 -1.19 19.47 -11.43
C LYS A 389 -0.97 18.02 -11.82
N VAL A 390 -0.87 17.79 -13.13
CA VAL A 390 -0.53 16.50 -13.73
C VAL A 390 0.99 16.40 -13.87
N TYR A 391 1.51 15.22 -13.57
CA TYR A 391 2.91 14.85 -13.75
C TYR A 391 2.97 13.62 -14.67
N ASP A 392 3.41 13.87 -15.90
CA ASP A 392 3.40 12.88 -16.97
C ASP A 392 4.29 11.68 -16.67
N LYS A 393 3.79 10.48 -17.00
CA LYS A 393 4.47 9.20 -16.81
C LYS A 393 4.35 8.32 -18.06
N THR A 394 5.19 7.30 -18.14
CA THR A 394 4.98 6.23 -19.11
C THR A 394 3.78 5.39 -18.68
N ASN A 395 2.88 5.07 -19.62
CA ASN A 395 1.76 4.18 -19.33
C ASN A 395 2.25 2.74 -19.09
N ASN A 396 2.16 2.28 -17.85
CA ASN A 396 2.58 0.95 -17.43
C ASN A 396 1.40 -0.01 -17.46
N THR A 397 1.56 -1.15 -18.14
CA THR A 397 0.48 -2.13 -18.31
C THR A 397 0.38 -3.02 -17.08
N VAL A 398 -0.79 -3.01 -16.45
CA VAL A 398 -1.17 -3.98 -15.41
C VAL A 398 -1.65 -5.24 -16.11
N VAL A 399 -1.24 -6.42 -15.64
CA VAL A 399 -1.62 -7.71 -16.23
C VAL A 399 -3.15 -7.85 -16.22
N GLY A 400 -3.78 -7.57 -17.37
CA GLY A 400 -5.22 -7.30 -17.44
C GLY A 400 -6.09 -8.54 -17.58
N GLY A 401 -5.59 -9.59 -18.25
CA GLY A 401 -6.35 -10.82 -18.56
C GLY A 401 -7.81 -10.60 -19.01
N PRO A 402 -8.64 -11.65 -19.00
CA PRO A 402 -10.08 -11.53 -19.22
C PRO A 402 -10.81 -10.76 -18.09
N MET A 403 -10.15 -10.57 -16.93
CA MET A 403 -10.75 -9.90 -15.77
C MET A 403 -11.06 -8.44 -16.07
N SER A 404 -10.16 -7.75 -16.78
CA SER A 404 -10.27 -6.32 -17.09
C SER A 404 -11.53 -5.94 -17.88
N ASP A 405 -12.08 -6.84 -18.69
CA ASP A 405 -13.26 -6.57 -19.50
C ASP A 405 -14.55 -6.48 -18.65
N TYR A 406 -14.63 -7.23 -17.54
CA TYR A 406 -15.87 -7.42 -16.77
C TYR A 406 -15.89 -6.79 -15.36
N THR A 407 -14.79 -6.16 -14.92
CA THR A 407 -14.71 -5.52 -13.59
C THR A 407 -15.03 -4.02 -13.61
N SER A 408 -15.54 -3.56 -12.46
CA SER A 408 -15.77 -2.15 -12.15
C SER A 408 -14.47 -1.35 -12.03
N GLN A 409 -14.56 -0.02 -12.05
CA GLN A 409 -13.40 0.85 -11.85
C GLN A 409 -12.85 0.74 -10.44
N HIS A 410 -13.71 0.78 -9.42
CA HIS A 410 -13.28 0.64 -8.03
C HIS A 410 -12.65 -0.74 -7.77
N THR A 411 -13.29 -1.82 -8.22
CA THR A 411 -12.70 -3.18 -8.12
C THR A 411 -11.38 -3.28 -8.86
N LEU A 412 -11.26 -2.59 -10.00
CA LEU A 412 -10.02 -2.55 -10.74
C LEU A 412 -8.93 -1.79 -9.97
N ALA A 413 -9.25 -0.65 -9.36
CA ALA A 413 -8.30 0.09 -8.54
C ALA A 413 -7.80 -0.74 -7.35
N MET A 414 -8.72 -1.43 -6.66
CA MET A 414 -8.38 -2.36 -5.58
C MET A 414 -7.49 -3.50 -6.07
N TYR A 415 -7.75 -4.03 -7.27
CA TYR A 415 -6.89 -5.03 -7.89
C TYR A 415 -5.48 -4.49 -8.18
N ILE A 416 -5.37 -3.32 -8.83
CA ILE A 416 -4.07 -2.69 -9.14
C ILE A 416 -3.27 -2.45 -7.86
N LYS A 417 -3.94 -1.96 -6.79
CA LYS A 417 -3.33 -1.74 -5.47
C LYS A 417 -2.83 -3.04 -4.86
N MET A 418 -3.69 -4.07 -4.80
CA MET A 418 -3.37 -5.38 -4.25
C MET A 418 -2.17 -6.02 -4.95
N VAL A 419 -2.10 -5.92 -6.28
CA VAL A 419 -0.97 -6.46 -7.06
C VAL A 419 0.25 -5.54 -7.11
N GLY A 420 0.23 -4.39 -6.41
CA GLY A 420 1.38 -3.49 -6.33
C GLY A 420 1.75 -2.76 -7.62
N SER A 421 0.85 -2.70 -8.61
CA SER A 421 1.20 -2.16 -9.95
C SER A 421 1.02 -0.65 -10.11
N PHE A 422 0.73 0.08 -9.02
CA PHE A 422 0.82 1.53 -9.03
C PHE A 422 2.29 1.95 -8.92
N ASP A 423 2.66 3.04 -9.58
CA ASP A 423 4.05 3.45 -9.65
C ASP A 423 4.44 4.38 -8.49
N TYR A 424 3.47 4.99 -7.79
CA TYR A 424 3.72 5.71 -6.53
C TYR A 424 4.41 4.79 -5.51
N GLN A 425 5.53 5.24 -4.96
CA GLN A 425 6.31 4.47 -3.98
C GLN A 425 6.08 5.02 -2.57
N PHE A 426 6.42 6.28 -2.33
CA PHE A 426 6.31 6.90 -1.00
C PHE A 426 6.36 8.43 -1.06
N THR A 427 6.06 9.06 0.07
CA THR A 427 6.29 10.49 0.31
C THR A 427 7.26 10.63 1.47
N THR A 428 8.28 11.46 1.33
CA THR A 428 9.28 11.77 2.37
C THR A 428 9.41 13.28 2.59
N GLY A 429 10.20 13.70 3.56
CA GLY A 429 10.40 15.11 3.94
C GLY A 429 9.66 15.49 5.23
N ASN A 430 9.54 16.80 5.46
CA ASN A 430 8.87 17.38 6.61
C ASN A 430 7.71 18.32 6.17
N PRO A 431 6.48 17.79 6.06
CA PRO A 431 5.31 18.59 5.72
C PRO A 431 5.01 19.74 6.71
N ASP A 432 5.45 19.62 7.96
CA ASP A 432 5.30 20.69 8.97
C ASP A 432 6.20 21.90 8.67
N GLU A 433 7.27 21.70 7.89
CA GLU A 433 8.09 22.77 7.31
C GLU A 433 7.62 23.15 5.89
N ASN A 434 6.44 22.69 5.48
CA ASN A 434 5.90 22.78 4.12
C ASN A 434 6.85 22.21 3.06
N ASN A 435 7.65 21.20 3.40
CA ASN A 435 8.64 20.59 2.52
C ASN A 435 8.42 19.08 2.41
N PHE A 436 8.05 18.60 1.24
CA PHE A 436 7.86 17.17 1.02
C PHE A 436 8.28 16.75 -0.38
N VAL A 437 8.55 15.47 -0.55
CA VAL A 437 8.95 14.86 -1.82
C VAL A 437 8.06 13.66 -2.08
N ILE A 438 7.34 13.70 -3.19
CA ILE A 438 6.55 12.58 -3.71
C ILE A 438 7.47 11.77 -4.62
N CYS A 439 7.60 10.47 -4.36
CA CYS A 439 8.50 9.60 -5.08
C CYS A 439 7.75 8.46 -5.79
N TYR A 440 8.15 8.17 -7.03
CA TYR A 440 7.54 7.14 -7.85
C TYR A 440 8.56 6.52 -8.82
N SER A 441 8.35 5.26 -9.19
CA SER A 441 9.14 4.61 -10.25
C SER A 441 8.49 4.86 -11.61
N ASP A 442 9.25 4.81 -12.70
CA ASP A 442 8.66 4.75 -14.04
C ASP A 442 9.53 3.92 -14.98
N TRP A 443 8.89 3.09 -15.81
CA TRP A 443 9.59 2.32 -16.83
C TRP A 443 9.65 3.10 -18.15
N VAL A 444 10.75 3.81 -18.36
CA VAL A 444 10.95 4.66 -19.54
C VAL A 444 11.42 3.81 -20.72
N LYS A 445 10.86 4.09 -21.91
CA LYS A 445 11.28 3.53 -23.20
C LYS A 445 11.47 4.65 -24.22
N SER A 446 12.62 5.32 -24.17
CA SER A 446 13.02 6.32 -25.17
C SER A 446 14.16 5.80 -26.05
N SER A 447 14.59 6.60 -27.03
CA SER A 447 15.79 6.31 -27.82
C SER A 447 17.05 6.26 -26.96
N ASP A 448 17.09 7.09 -25.91
CA ASP A 448 18.30 7.36 -25.13
C ASP A 448 18.39 6.49 -23.88
N TYR A 449 17.24 6.08 -23.33
CA TYR A 449 17.17 5.25 -22.15
C TYR A 449 16.03 4.24 -22.21
N LYS A 450 16.33 3.01 -21.79
CA LYS A 450 15.35 1.94 -21.62
C LYS A 450 15.61 1.24 -20.29
N GLY A 451 14.74 1.45 -19.33
CA GLY A 451 14.86 0.87 -18.01
C GLY A 451 13.97 1.57 -16.98
N GLU A 452 14.11 1.13 -15.74
CA GLU A 452 13.45 1.78 -14.61
C GLU A 452 14.13 3.12 -14.29
N THR A 453 13.32 4.12 -13.99
CA THR A 453 13.73 5.40 -13.43
C THR A 453 13.05 5.58 -12.10
N PHE A 454 13.69 6.31 -11.19
CA PHE A 454 13.07 6.74 -9.95
C PHE A 454 12.99 8.25 -9.95
N ASN A 455 11.76 8.75 -9.82
CA ASN A 455 11.41 10.14 -10.03
C ASN A 455 10.96 10.75 -8.70
N SER A 456 11.22 12.05 -8.55
CA SER A 456 10.84 12.81 -7.38
C SER A 456 10.14 14.11 -7.79
N ILE A 457 9.10 14.48 -7.03
CA ILE A 457 8.39 15.75 -7.14
C ILE A 457 8.49 16.43 -5.77
N ARG A 458 9.35 17.44 -5.67
CA ARG A 458 9.65 18.16 -4.44
C ARG A 458 8.82 19.43 -4.35
N TYR A 459 8.09 19.60 -3.25
CA TYR A 459 7.45 20.85 -2.85
C TYR A 459 8.30 21.55 -1.80
N ASN A 460 8.60 22.84 -1.99
CA ASN A 460 9.44 23.63 -1.09
C ASN A 460 8.66 24.71 -0.31
N GLY A 461 7.34 24.56 -0.19
CA GLY A 461 6.45 25.53 0.44
C GLY A 461 5.82 26.52 -0.53
N THR A 462 6.37 26.65 -1.75
CA THR A 462 5.88 27.60 -2.76
C THR A 462 5.67 26.98 -4.13
N LYS A 463 6.58 26.11 -4.58
CA LYS A 463 6.55 25.51 -5.91
C LYS A 463 7.00 24.06 -5.89
N PHE A 464 6.64 23.38 -6.97
CA PHE A 464 7.10 22.03 -7.26
C PHE A 464 8.32 22.03 -8.19
N THR A 465 9.29 21.18 -7.91
CA THR A 465 10.43 20.84 -8.79
C THR A 465 10.48 19.33 -9.00
N GLN A 466 11.03 18.89 -10.12
CA GLN A 466 11.17 17.46 -10.45
C GLN A 466 12.64 17.09 -10.60
N ASP A 467 12.97 15.89 -10.17
CA ASP A 467 14.27 15.26 -10.44
C ASP A 467 14.09 13.77 -10.70
N LYS A 468 15.08 13.12 -11.33
CA LYS A 468 15.06 11.69 -11.64
C LYS A 468 16.45 11.08 -11.58
N ILE A 469 16.50 9.81 -11.19
CA ILE A 469 17.68 8.95 -11.31
C ILE A 469 17.37 7.75 -12.21
N GLU A 470 18.34 7.36 -13.03
CA GLU A 470 18.25 6.16 -13.87
C GLU A 470 18.71 4.94 -13.08
N LEU A 471 17.85 3.92 -12.97
CA LEU A 471 18.12 2.71 -12.21
C LEU A 471 18.44 1.53 -13.11
N LYS A 472 19.50 1.67 -13.91
CA LYS A 472 19.95 0.60 -14.79
C LYS A 472 20.60 -0.52 -13.98
N SER A 473 19.95 -1.68 -13.92
CA SER A 473 20.44 -2.84 -13.20
C SER A 473 20.28 -4.16 -13.96
N LYS A 474 21.11 -5.14 -13.60
CA LYS A 474 20.96 -6.57 -13.97
C LYS A 474 20.30 -7.39 -12.86
N ALA A 475 19.89 -6.75 -11.77
CA ALA A 475 19.23 -7.41 -10.65
C ALA A 475 17.97 -8.13 -11.11
N SER A 476 17.66 -9.24 -10.44
CA SER A 476 16.42 -9.98 -10.68
C SER A 476 15.21 -9.26 -10.10
N ARG A 477 15.43 -8.49 -9.03
CA ARG A 477 14.44 -7.62 -8.37
C ARG A 477 15.16 -6.41 -7.81
N MET A 478 14.48 -5.27 -7.79
CA MET A 478 14.98 -4.03 -7.21
C MET A 478 13.86 -3.37 -6.41
N LYS A 479 14.23 -2.64 -5.35
CA LYS A 479 13.29 -1.82 -4.58
C LYS A 479 14.00 -0.54 -4.16
N VAL A 480 13.27 0.57 -4.16
CA VAL A 480 13.75 1.84 -3.61
C VAL A 480 13.02 2.11 -2.29
N LEU A 481 13.78 2.42 -1.25
CA LEU A 481 13.25 2.85 0.04
C LEU A 481 13.61 4.32 0.31
N PRO A 482 12.83 5.02 1.15
CA PRO A 482 13.22 6.32 1.68
C PRO A 482 14.61 6.23 2.33
N ALA A 483 15.41 7.29 2.23
CA ALA A 483 16.65 7.43 2.99
C ALA A 483 16.75 8.82 3.63
N LYS A 484 17.89 9.12 4.25
CA LYS A 484 18.20 10.46 4.78
C LYS A 484 17.89 11.54 3.75
N ALA A 485 17.52 12.73 4.23
CA ALA A 485 17.04 13.83 3.40
C ALA A 485 17.95 14.08 2.18
N GLY A 486 17.35 14.18 1.00
CA GLY A 486 18.08 14.32 -0.27
C GLY A 486 18.70 13.02 -0.79
N SER A 487 18.28 11.85 -0.29
CA SER A 487 18.75 10.55 -0.79
C SER A 487 17.66 9.49 -0.75
N VAL A 488 17.89 8.41 -1.47
CA VAL A 488 17.12 7.16 -1.43
C VAL A 488 18.04 5.96 -1.28
N MET A 489 17.53 4.87 -0.74
CA MET A 489 18.25 3.60 -0.71
C MET A 489 17.72 2.70 -1.82
N VAL A 490 18.62 2.21 -2.66
CA VAL A 490 18.31 1.21 -3.68
C VAL A 490 18.77 -0.16 -3.16
N ILE A 491 17.87 -1.14 -3.18
CA ILE A 491 18.15 -2.55 -2.85
C ILE A 491 18.03 -3.38 -4.12
N GLU A 492 19.03 -4.19 -4.40
CA GLU A 492 19.12 -4.99 -5.62
C GLU A 492 19.39 -6.46 -5.28
N TYR A 493 18.49 -7.36 -5.70
CA TYR A 493 18.65 -8.80 -5.50
C TYR A 493 19.08 -9.51 -6.78
N PHE A 494 20.24 -10.15 -6.73
CA PHE A 494 20.80 -10.91 -7.84
C PHE A 494 20.62 -12.41 -7.59
N LYS A 495 19.50 -12.97 -8.02
CA LYS A 495 19.12 -14.37 -7.74
C LYS A 495 20.16 -15.40 -8.22
N LYS A 496 20.79 -15.16 -9.37
CA LYS A 496 21.82 -16.05 -9.93
C LYS A 496 23.11 -16.02 -9.13
N ASP A 497 23.49 -14.82 -8.70
CA ASP A 497 24.74 -14.58 -7.95
C ASP A 497 24.55 -14.82 -6.45
N LYS A 498 23.30 -15.03 -5.99
CA LYS A 498 22.91 -15.19 -4.59
C LYS A 498 23.42 -14.06 -3.70
N LYS A 499 23.17 -12.82 -4.11
CA LYS A 499 23.60 -11.64 -3.36
C LYS A 499 22.53 -10.55 -3.32
N LEU A 500 22.60 -9.74 -2.26
CA LEU A 500 21.93 -8.45 -2.15
C LEU A 500 22.95 -7.33 -2.21
N GLU A 501 22.61 -6.25 -2.89
CA GLU A 501 23.39 -5.02 -2.89
C GLU A 501 22.50 -3.87 -2.45
N PHE A 502 23.06 -2.99 -1.63
CA PHE A 502 22.41 -1.80 -1.10
C PHE A 502 23.28 -0.62 -1.47
N ARG A 503 22.69 0.47 -1.95
CA ARG A 503 23.40 1.72 -2.20
C ARG A 503 22.52 2.91 -1.84
N LEU A 504 23.14 3.95 -1.31
CA LEU A 504 22.49 5.26 -1.17
C LEU A 504 22.70 6.05 -2.46
N GLU A 505 21.63 6.62 -3.00
CA GLU A 505 21.65 7.50 -4.16
C GLU A 505 21.13 8.87 -3.77
N LYS A 506 21.77 9.94 -4.28
CA LYS A 506 21.29 11.29 -4.04
C LYS A 506 20.05 11.56 -4.91
N LEU A 507 19.06 12.21 -4.33
CA LEU A 507 17.96 12.86 -5.04
C LEU A 507 18.31 14.35 -5.14
N GLY A 508 18.37 14.87 -6.37
CA GLY A 508 18.67 16.26 -6.67
C GLY A 508 17.64 17.28 -6.18
#